data_AF-A0A552LZM7-F1
#
_entry.id   AF-A0A552LZM7-F1
#
_cell.length_a   1.000
_cell.length_b   1.000
_cell.length_c   1.000
_cell.angle_alpha   90.00
_cell.angle_beta   90.00
_cell.angle_gamma   90.00
#
_symmetry.space_group_name_H-M   'P 1'
#
loop_
_entity.id
_entity.type
_entity.pdbx_description
1 polymer ?
#
loop_
_entity_poly.entity_id
_entity_poly.type
_entity_poly.pdbx_seq_one_letter_code
_entity_poly.pdbx_strand_id
1 'polypeptide(L)'
;MMNTMTRSDAKDLAQKILNLVPFLQQKRYELFNQGELTLEEFLVIARYERRLLEFVDDLSLIIFQQILTDLEAPATRLQKSIQEAQKAEVLNVEKSHTKFDIIDKKTK
;
A
#
# COMPACT_ATOMS: atom_id res chain seq x y z
N MET A 1 9.97 11.20 -24.18
CA MET A 1 9.86 10.92 -22.74
C MET A 1 8.78 9.87 -22.56
N MET A 2 9.11 8.70 -22.00
CA MET A 2 8.10 7.74 -21.54
C MET A 2 7.49 8.35 -20.27
N ASN A 3 6.20 8.69 -20.29
CA ASN A 3 5.50 9.14 -19.09
C ASN A 3 5.38 7.94 -18.15
N THR A 4 6.21 7.89 -17.12
CA THR A 4 6.09 6.90 -16.06
C THR A 4 4.86 7.24 -15.23
N MET A 5 3.89 6.32 -15.18
CA MET A 5 2.67 6.50 -14.39
C MET A 5 3.00 6.61 -12.90
N THR A 6 2.56 7.69 -12.25
CA THR A 6 2.80 7.92 -10.82
C THR A 6 1.77 7.19 -9.93
N ARG A 7 2.04 7.11 -8.62
CA ARG A 7 1.07 6.62 -7.63
C ARG A 7 -0.27 7.35 -7.69
N SER A 8 -0.20 8.68 -7.82
CA SER A 8 -1.38 9.53 -7.86
C SER A 8 -2.19 9.25 -9.12
N ASP A 9 -1.52 9.14 -10.27
CA ASP A 9 -2.16 8.82 -11.54
C ASP A 9 -2.86 7.46 -11.48
N ALA A 10 -2.19 6.44 -10.92
CA ALA A 10 -2.75 5.10 -10.78
C ALA A 10 -3.98 5.10 -9.86
N LYS A 11 -3.92 5.82 -8.73
CA LYS A 11 -5.04 5.96 -7.80
C LYS A 11 -6.23 6.68 -8.43
N ASP A 12 -5.98 7.78 -9.11
CA ASP A 12 -7.04 8.57 -9.76
C ASP A 12 -7.70 7.79 -10.89
N LEU A 13 -6.91 7.04 -11.66
CA LEU A 13 -7.42 6.19 -12.73
C LEU A 13 -8.26 5.03 -12.17
N ALA A 14 -7.77 4.35 -11.12
CA ALA A 14 -8.53 3.31 -10.45
C ALA A 14 -9.89 3.83 -9.94
N GLN A 15 -9.90 5.01 -9.31
CA GLN A 15 -11.14 5.61 -8.81
C GLN A 15 -12.12 5.96 -9.94
N LYS A 16 -11.62 6.51 -11.06
CA LYS A 16 -12.45 6.79 -12.24
C LYS A 16 -13.11 5.53 -12.77
N ILE A 17 -12.37 4.43 -12.86
CA ILE A 17 -12.91 3.14 -13.32
C ILE A 17 -13.96 2.61 -12.35
N LEU A 18 -13.67 2.60 -11.05
CA LEU A 18 -14.59 2.14 -10.01
C LEU A 18 -15.90 2.92 -9.98
N ASN A 19 -15.88 4.20 -10.36
CA ASN A 19 -17.08 5.02 -10.47
C ASN A 19 -17.83 4.79 -11.81
N LEU A 20 -17.11 4.57 -12.90
CA LEU A 20 -17.66 4.44 -14.25
C LEU A 20 -18.32 3.07 -14.49
N VAL A 21 -17.66 1.99 -14.09
CA VAL A 21 -18.12 0.62 -14.41
C VAL A 21 -19.53 0.32 -13.90
N PRO A 22 -19.92 0.67 -12.66
CA PRO A 22 -21.29 0.45 -12.18
C PRO A 22 -22.34 1.17 -13.04
N PHE A 23 -22.03 2.40 -13.47
CA PHE A 23 -22.92 3.17 -14.35
C PHE A 23 -23.05 2.51 -15.73
N LEU A 24 -21.94 2.04 -16.32
CA LEU A 24 -21.96 1.33 -17.60
C LEU A 24 -22.76 0.03 -17.51
N GLN A 25 -22.57 -0.75 -16.44
CA GLN A 25 -23.31 -1.98 -16.20
C GLN A 25 -24.81 -1.71 -16.15
N GLN A 26 -25.24 -0.70 -15.39
CA GLN A 26 -26.64 -0.31 -15.32
C GLN A 26 -27.19 0.04 -16.71
N LYS A 27 -26.49 0.90 -17.46
CA LYS A 27 -26.93 1.32 -18.81
C LYS A 27 -26.99 0.16 -19.78
N ARG A 28 -26.04 -0.77 -19.72
CA ARG A 28 -26.01 -1.97 -20.55
C ARG A 28 -27.23 -2.85 -20.32
N TYR A 29 -27.65 -3.04 -19.07
CA TYR A 29 -28.89 -3.77 -18.76
C TYR A 29 -30.14 -3.01 -19.22
N GLU A 30 -30.21 -1.70 -19.01
CA GLU A 30 -31.33 -0.86 -19.47
C GLU A 30 -31.54 -0.99 -20.99
N LEU A 31 -30.48 -0.79 -21.77
CA LEU A 31 -30.52 -0.84 -23.23
C LEU A 31 -30.86 -2.24 -23.75
N PHE A 32 -30.32 -3.29 -23.13
CA PHE A 32 -30.67 -4.66 -23.50
C PHE A 32 -32.13 -5.00 -23.26
N ASN A 33 -32.68 -4.57 -22.11
CA ASN A 33 -34.10 -4.77 -21.79
C ASN A 33 -35.04 -3.96 -22.70
N GLN A 34 -34.56 -2.85 -23.26
CA GLN A 34 -35.28 -2.04 -24.25
C GLN A 34 -35.18 -2.62 -25.68
N GLY A 35 -34.36 -3.65 -25.88
CA GLY A 35 -34.08 -4.21 -27.21
C GLY A 35 -33.14 -3.37 -28.06
N GLU A 36 -32.46 -2.38 -27.47
CA GLU A 36 -31.48 -1.52 -28.14
C GLU A 36 -30.10 -2.16 -28.26
N LEU A 37 -29.84 -3.23 -27.50
CA LEU A 37 -28.65 -4.06 -27.63
C LEU A 37 -29.01 -5.48 -28.02
N THR A 38 -28.28 -6.02 -28.98
CA THR A 38 -28.26 -7.46 -29.22
C THR A 38 -27.55 -8.19 -28.08
N LEU A 39 -27.77 -9.51 -27.98
CA LEU A 39 -27.06 -10.35 -27.01
C LEU A 39 -25.54 -10.30 -27.23
N GLU A 40 -25.09 -10.23 -28.49
CA GLU A 40 -23.67 -10.17 -28.81
C GLU A 40 -23.03 -8.87 -28.29
N GLU A 41 -23.66 -7.73 -28.56
CA GLU A 41 -23.19 -6.43 -28.07
C GLU A 41 -23.19 -6.37 -26.54
N PHE A 42 -24.25 -6.90 -25.90
CA PHE A 42 -24.33 -7.00 -24.44
C PHE A 42 -23.14 -7.78 -23.85
N LEU A 43 -22.77 -8.91 -24.46
CA LEU A 43 -21.64 -9.73 -24.01
C LEU A 43 -20.27 -9.10 -24.32
N VAL A 44 -20.14 -8.37 -25.43
CA VAL A 44 -18.93 -7.63 -25.75
C VAL A 44 -18.69 -6.53 -24.73
N ILE A 45 -19.69 -5.71 -24.44
CA ILE A 45 -19.57 -4.61 -23.45
C ILE A 45 -19.27 -5.20 -22.05
N ALA A 46 -19.95 -6.28 -21.65
CA ALA A 46 -19.69 -6.96 -20.37
C ALA A 46 -18.21 -7.40 -20.21
N ARG A 47 -17.59 -7.86 -21.30
CA ARG A 47 -16.17 -8.25 -21.29
C ARG A 47 -15.24 -7.05 -21.10
N TYR A 48 -15.54 -5.91 -21.71
CA TYR A 48 -14.77 -4.69 -21.50
C TYR A 48 -14.94 -4.10 -20.09
N GLU A 49 -16.16 -4.11 -19.55
CA GLU A 49 -16.42 -3.73 -18.15
C GLU A 49 -15.60 -4.58 -17.18
N ARG A 50 -15.57 -5.90 -17.39
CA ARG A 50 -14.73 -6.80 -16.60
C ARG A 50 -13.25 -6.47 -16.75
N ARG A 51 -12.78 -6.20 -17.97
CA ARG A 51 -11.36 -5.88 -18.22
C ARG A 51 -10.93 -4.58 -17.54
N LEU A 52 -11.83 -3.59 -17.48
CA LEU A 52 -11.60 -2.37 -16.73
C LEU A 52 -11.44 -2.64 -15.24
N LEU A 53 -12.27 -3.50 -14.66
CA LEU A 53 -12.13 -3.89 -13.24
C LEU A 53 -10.84 -4.67 -12.98
N GLU A 54 -10.46 -5.60 -13.85
CA GLU A 54 -9.16 -6.30 -13.75
C GLU A 54 -7.98 -5.30 -13.81
N PHE A 55 -8.11 -4.23 -14.60
CA PHE A 55 -7.10 -3.19 -14.65
C PHE A 55 -7.00 -2.39 -13.34
N VAL A 56 -8.07 -2.28 -12.54
CA VAL A 56 -8.00 -1.69 -11.20
C VAL A 56 -7.12 -2.54 -10.27
N ASP A 57 -7.17 -3.86 -10.39
CA ASP A 57 -6.30 -4.77 -9.62
C ASP A 57 -4.83 -4.54 -9.99
N ASP A 58 -4.54 -4.41 -11.30
CA ASP A 58 -3.19 -4.11 -11.80
C ASP A 58 -2.69 -2.75 -11.30
N LEU A 59 -3.54 -1.71 -11.29
CA LEU A 59 -3.21 -0.39 -10.75
C LEU A 59 -2.96 -0.45 -9.24
N SER A 60 -3.72 -1.27 -8.52
CA SER A 60 -3.54 -1.48 -7.08
C SER A 60 -2.17 -2.09 -6.77
N LEU A 61 -1.69 -3.03 -7.60
CA LEU A 61 -0.35 -3.60 -7.47
C LEU A 61 0.75 -2.53 -7.58
N ILE A 62 0.63 -1.60 -8.54
CA ILE A 62 1.58 -0.49 -8.70
C ILE A 62 1.60 0.40 -7.44
N ILE A 63 0.42 0.70 -6.89
CA ILE A 63 0.29 1.49 -5.66
C ILE A 63 0.94 0.76 -4.48
N PHE A 64 0.72 -0.54 -4.32
CA PHE A 64 1.32 -1.33 -3.24
C PHE A 64 2.84 -1.42 -3.36
N GLN A 65 3.37 -1.64 -4.57
CA GLN A 65 4.82 -1.69 -4.79
C GLN A 65 5.49 -0.37 -4.39
N GLN A 66 4.91 0.77 -4.75
CA GLN A 66 5.45 2.07 -4.36
C GLN A 66 5.37 2.32 -2.85
N ILE A 67 4.28 1.91 -2.19
CA ILE A 67 4.18 1.97 -0.71
C ILE A 67 5.27 1.13 -0.06
N LEU A 68 5.53 -0.08 -0.55
CA LEU A 68 6.57 -0.95 0.01
C LEU A 68 7.94 -0.29 -0.09
N THR A 69 8.28 0.28 -1.26
CA THR A 69 9.52 1.04 -1.45
C THR A 69 9.61 2.24 -0.48
N ASP A 70 8.53 3.00 -0.34
CA ASP A 70 8.49 4.17 0.56
C ASP A 70 8.72 3.78 2.03
N LEU A 71 8.39 2.55 2.43
CA LEU A 71 8.51 2.04 3.79
C LEU A 71 9.90 1.49 4.14
N GLU A 72 10.75 1.17 3.17
CA GLU A 72 12.08 0.58 3.41
C GLU A 72 12.98 1.50 4.24
N ALA A 73 13.06 2.78 3.87
CA ALA A 73 13.91 3.75 4.56
C ALA A 73 13.40 4.09 5.99
N PRO A 74 12.09 4.34 6.22
CA PRO A 74 11.53 4.40 7.57
C PRO A 74 11.82 3.16 8.43
N ALA A 75 11.63 1.95 7.88
CA ALA A 75 11.87 0.71 8.62
C ALA A 75 13.34 0.57 9.05
N THR A 76 14.27 0.86 8.14
CA THR A 76 15.71 0.83 8.43
C THR A 76 16.11 1.85 9.50
N ARG A 77 15.56 3.07 9.44
CA ARG A 77 15.81 4.10 10.45
C ARG A 77 15.30 3.68 11.82
N LEU A 78 14.08 3.14 11.89
CA LEU A 78 13.48 2.65 13.12
C LEU A 78 14.34 1.55 13.76
N GLN A 79 14.80 0.58 12.95
CA GLN A 79 15.67 -0.50 13.42
C GLN A 79 16.98 0.03 14.01
N LYS A 80 17.62 1.01 13.35
CA LYS A 80 18.85 1.63 13.85
C LYS A 80 18.62 2.34 15.19
N SER A 81 17.54 3.13 15.31
CA SER A 81 17.19 3.81 16.56
C SER A 81 16.91 2.83 17.71
N ILE A 82 16.25 1.70 17.44
CA ILE A 82 16.04 0.64 18.43
C ILE A 82 17.38 0.06 18.91
N GLN A 83 18.30 -0.25 17.99
CA GLN A 83 19.63 -0.77 18.35
C GLN A 83 20.45 0.24 19.17
N GLU A 84 20.37 1.53 18.86
CA GLU A 84 21.03 2.59 19.62
C GLU A 84 20.44 2.73 21.03
N ALA A 85 19.11 2.68 21.15
CA ALA A 85 18.43 2.70 22.44
C ALA A 85 18.82 1.49 23.31
N GLN A 86 18.84 0.29 22.74
CA GLN A 86 19.27 -0.92 23.44
C GLN A 86 20.74 -0.84 23.90
N LYS A 87 21.64 -0.32 23.06
CA LYS A 87 23.04 -0.10 23.45
C LYS A 87 23.17 0.89 24.62
N ALA A 88 22.39 1.97 24.59
CA ALA A 88 22.38 2.97 25.66
C ALA A 88 21.82 2.39 26.98
N GLU A 89 20.82 1.52 26.91
CA GLU A 89 20.26 0.83 28.06
C GLU A 89 21.27 -0.14 28.71
N VAL A 90 21.96 -0.96 27.91
CA VAL A 90 23.03 -1.86 28.40
C VAL A 90 24.16 -1.05 29.07
N LEU A 91 24.61 0.05 28.48
CA LEU A 91 25.62 0.93 29.07
C LEU A 91 25.17 1.55 30.41
N ASN A 92 23.88 1.83 30.57
CA ASN A 92 23.33 2.34 31.83
C ASN A 92 23.22 1.24 32.89
N VAL A 93 22.91 0.00 32.50
CA VAL A 93 22.92 -1.16 33.41
C VAL A 93 24.34 -1.46 33.89
N GLU A 94 25.34 -1.47 33.00
CA GLU A 94 26.75 -1.68 33.37
C GLU A 94 27.26 -0.63 34.37
N LYS A 95 26.97 0.67 34.13
CA LYS A 95 27.34 1.77 35.05
C LYS A 95 26.63 1.67 36.41
N SER A 96 25.43 1.09 36.43
CA SER A 96 24.67 0.86 37.66
C SER A 96 25.32 -0.25 38.50
N HIS A 97 25.71 -1.37 37.88
CA HIS A 97 26.45 -2.44 38.53
C HIS A 97 27.82 -1.99 39.07
N THR A 98 28.56 -1.17 38.32
CA THR A 98 29.86 -0.65 38.81
C THR A 98 29.71 0.21 40.06
N LYS A 99 28.58 0.92 40.24
CA LYS A 99 28.32 1.70 41.46
C LYS A 99 28.01 0.81 42.67
N PHE A 100 27.31 -0.32 42.48
CA PHE A 100 27.07 -1.27 43.57
C PHE A 100 28.37 -1.93 44.06
N ASP A 101 29.27 -2.32 43.14
CA ASP A 101 30.56 -2.93 43.50
C ASP A 101 31.53 -1.98 44.22
N ILE A 102 31.46 -0.67 43.94
CA ILE A 102 32.29 0.35 44.62
C ILE A 102 31.80 0.62 46.05
N ILE A 103 30.50 0.47 46.31
CA ILE A 103 29.92 0.67 47.64
C ILE A 103 30.29 -0.51 48.56
N ASP A 104 30.25 -1.74 48.06
CA ASP A 104 30.55 -2.96 48.83
C ASP A 104 32.05 -3.06 49.22
N LYS A 105 32.96 -2.51 48.40
CA LYS A 105 34.39 -2.42 48.74
C LYS A 105 34.76 -1.33 49.75
N LYS A 106 33.86 -0.39 50.05
CA LYS A 106 34.09 0.67 51.06
C LYS A 106 33.43 0.38 52.41
N THR A 107 32.68 -0.72 52.53
CA THR A 107 31.98 -1.12 53.77
C THR A 107 32.53 -2.41 54.41
N LYS A 108 33.72 -2.85 54.01
CA LYS A 108 34.52 -3.86 54.72
C LYS A 108 35.81 -3.27 55.27
#